data_AF-R7S1Y5-F1
#
_entry.id   AF-R7S1Y5-F1
#
_cell.length_a   1.000
_cell.length_b   1.000
_cell.length_c   1.000
_cell.angle_alpha   90.00
_cell.angle_beta   90.00
_cell.angle_gamma   90.00
#
_symmetry.space_group_name_H-M   'P 1'
#
loop_
_entity.id
_entity.type
_entity.pdbx_description
1 polymer ?
#
loop_
_entity_poly.entity_id
_entity_poly.type
_entity_poly.pdbx_seq_one_letter_code
_entity_poly.pdbx_strand_id
1 'polypeptide(L)'
;MIHRLNAPSIEIKGTVQRGTKRAAANVLIDSGATGLVINQQFVLKNAIWFDRVDKPFKMQGFNEATYVCKYKTDLILEIDDGQGNIHKEKNRFYVGDIGNTDVVLGTDWLIEHNPEIDWKRYTIKMT
;
A
#
# COMPACT_ATOMS: atom_id res chain seq x y z
N MET A 1 -1.76 -7.22 29.50
CA MET A 1 -1.83 -5.75 29.42
C MET A 1 -1.78 -5.38 27.94
N ILE A 2 -2.91 -4.97 27.35
CA ILE A 2 -2.98 -4.59 25.92
C ILE A 2 -2.53 -3.14 25.82
N HIS A 3 -1.28 -2.91 25.44
CA HIS A 3 -0.75 -1.57 25.24
C HIS A 3 -1.08 -1.11 23.82
N ARG A 4 -2.02 -0.16 23.73
CA ARG A 4 -2.57 0.52 22.54
C ARG A 4 -3.78 -0.17 21.91
N LEU A 5 -4.91 0.55 21.94
CA LEU A 5 -6.16 0.27 21.21
C LEU A 5 -6.07 0.62 19.71
N ASN A 6 -4.88 0.95 19.21
CA ASN A 6 -4.64 1.20 17.80
C ASN A 6 -4.14 -0.11 17.18
N ALA A 7 -4.88 -0.57 16.17
CA ALA A 7 -4.82 -1.82 15.41
C ALA A 7 -3.51 -2.65 15.46
N PRO A 8 -3.59 -3.99 15.38
CA PRO A 8 -2.44 -4.91 15.32
C PRO A 8 -1.64 -4.85 14.01
N SER A 9 -1.68 -3.71 13.29
CA SER A 9 -1.08 -3.54 11.98
C SER A 9 0.27 -2.84 12.05
N ILE A 10 1.08 -3.08 11.02
CA ILE A 10 2.34 -2.35 10.79
C ILE A 10 2.15 -1.42 9.59
N GLU A 11 2.38 -0.13 9.83
CA GLU A 11 2.51 0.87 8.77
C GLU A 11 3.96 1.36 8.75
N ILE A 12 4.56 1.30 7.56
CA ILE A 12 5.92 1.80 7.32
C ILE A 12 5.87 3.05 6.45
N LYS A 13 6.94 3.85 6.50
CA LYS A 13 7.07 5.02 5.63
C LYS A 13 7.58 4.58 4.26
N GLY A 14 6.87 5.02 3.23
CA GLY A 14 7.29 4.84 1.85
C GLY A 14 7.13 6.13 1.06
N THR A 15 7.55 6.07 -0.19
CA THR A 15 7.30 7.11 -1.19
C THR A 15 6.77 6.45 -2.45
N VAL A 16 5.72 7.01 -3.02
CA VAL A 16 5.22 6.61 -4.34
C VAL A 16 5.56 7.67 -5.38
N GLN A 17 5.87 7.22 -6.59
CA GLN A 17 6.20 8.10 -7.71
C GLN A 17 5.53 7.64 -9.01
N ARG A 18 4.96 8.60 -9.74
CA ARG A 18 4.53 8.44 -11.14
C ARG A 18 4.95 9.65 -11.95
N GLY A 19 5.84 9.45 -12.93
CA GLY A 19 6.42 10.54 -13.70
C GLY A 19 7.14 11.54 -12.77
N THR A 20 6.75 12.80 -12.83
CA THR A 20 7.29 13.89 -11.99
C THR A 20 6.59 14.04 -10.64
N LYS A 21 5.49 13.32 -10.40
CA LYS A 21 4.74 13.38 -9.13
C LYS A 21 5.31 12.35 -8.16
N ARG A 22 5.67 12.82 -6.97
CA ARG A 22 6.26 12.03 -5.89
C ARG A 22 5.63 12.46 -4.56
N ALA A 23 5.22 11.50 -3.75
CA ALA A 23 4.56 11.76 -2.48
C ALA A 23 4.96 10.74 -1.42
N ALA A 24 5.25 11.22 -0.21
CA ALA A 24 5.41 10.35 0.96
C ALA A 24 4.07 9.69 1.30
N ALA A 25 4.10 8.42 1.67
CA ALA A 25 2.93 7.59 1.92
C ALA A 25 3.13 6.74 3.18
N ASN A 26 2.04 6.53 3.92
CA ASN A 26 1.94 5.45 4.91
C ASN A 26 1.56 4.15 4.19
N VAL A 27 2.42 3.15 4.31
CA VAL A 27 2.27 1.86 3.63
C VAL A 27 1.90 0.81 4.68
N LEU A 28 0.65 0.35 4.64
CA LEU A 28 0.16 -0.75 5.46
C LEU A 28 0.63 -2.08 4.87
N ILE A 29 1.23 -2.91 5.71
CA ILE A 29 1.56 -4.29 5.38
C ILE A 29 0.44 -5.18 5.92
N ASP A 30 -0.31 -5.81 5.03
CA ASP A 30 -1.58 -6.47 5.39
C ASP A 30 -1.70 -7.86 4.77
N SER A 31 -1.38 -8.89 5.56
CA SER A 31 -1.61 -10.28 5.17
C SER A 31 -3.09 -10.68 5.12
N GLY A 32 -3.99 -9.82 5.61
CA GLY A 32 -5.44 -9.97 5.45
C GLY A 32 -5.98 -9.42 4.13
N ALA A 33 -5.15 -8.72 3.35
CA ALA A 33 -5.51 -8.16 2.05
C ALA A 33 -4.90 -8.96 0.89
N THR A 34 -5.53 -8.85 -0.29
CA THR A 34 -5.01 -9.36 -1.56
C THR A 34 -4.75 -8.20 -2.51
N GLY A 35 -3.68 -8.29 -3.30
CA GLY A 35 -3.27 -7.24 -4.23
C GLY A 35 -2.69 -6.00 -3.56
N LEU A 36 -2.36 -5.03 -4.41
CA LEU A 36 -1.78 -3.74 -4.01
C LEU A 36 -2.81 -2.64 -4.27
N VAL A 37 -3.10 -1.84 -3.25
CA VAL A 37 -4.15 -0.82 -3.31
C VAL A 37 -3.58 0.54 -2.91
N ILE A 38 -3.96 1.59 -3.63
CA ILE A 38 -3.66 2.98 -3.27
C ILE A 38 -4.94 3.77 -3.06
N ASN A 39 -4.93 4.63 -2.05
CA ASN A 39 -6.08 5.41 -1.65
C ASN A 39 -6.48 6.44 -2.71
N GLN A 40 -7.77 6.47 -3.05
CA GLN A 40 -8.32 7.40 -4.03
C GLN A 40 -8.09 8.87 -3.63
N GLN A 41 -8.33 9.22 -2.36
CA GLN A 41 -8.12 10.59 -1.88
C GLN A 41 -6.62 10.95 -1.91
N PHE A 42 -5.74 9.99 -1.64
CA PHE A 42 -4.30 10.20 -1.71
C PHE A 42 -3.83 10.52 -3.13
N VAL A 43 -4.26 9.75 -4.15
CA VAL A 43 -3.85 10.01 -5.54
C VAL A 43 -4.41 11.35 -6.05
N LEU A 44 -5.64 11.70 -5.66
CA LEU A 44 -6.25 12.99 -6.01
C LEU A 44 -5.50 14.15 -5.36
N LYS A 45 -5.26 14.09 -4.05
CA LYS A 45 -4.55 15.14 -3.28
C LYS A 45 -3.15 15.40 -3.82
N ASN A 46 -2.44 14.35 -4.23
CA ASN A 46 -1.06 14.46 -4.73
C ASN A 46 -0.96 14.64 -6.26
N ALA A 47 -2.10 14.79 -6.95
CA ALA A 47 -2.18 14.89 -8.41
C ALA A 47 -1.43 13.75 -9.13
N ILE A 48 -1.49 12.54 -8.56
CA ILE A 48 -0.93 11.33 -9.16
C ILE A 48 -1.93 10.84 -10.20
N TRP A 49 -1.48 10.73 -11.45
CA TRP A 49 -2.30 10.22 -12.54
C TRP A 49 -2.71 8.76 -12.29
N PHE A 50 -3.90 8.38 -12.76
CA PHE A 50 -4.41 7.01 -12.75
C PHE A 50 -5.25 6.77 -14.01
N ASP A 51 -5.36 5.51 -14.40
CA ASP A 51 -6.01 5.06 -15.63
C ASP A 51 -7.21 4.18 -15.29
N ARG A 52 -8.12 3.96 -16.24
CA ARG A 52 -9.18 2.97 -16.07
C ARG A 52 -8.62 1.56 -16.16
N VAL A 53 -9.18 0.63 -15.40
CA VAL A 53 -8.97 -0.81 -15.63
C VAL A 53 -9.74 -1.25 -16.87
N ASP A 54 -9.25 -2.27 -17.57
CA ASP A 54 -9.87 -2.77 -18.81
C ASP A 54 -11.24 -3.41 -18.53
N LYS A 55 -11.35 -4.10 -17.39
CA LYS A 55 -12.59 -4.68 -16.89
C LYS A 55 -12.76 -4.33 -15.41
N PRO A 56 -13.75 -3.49 -15.04
CA PRO A 56 -14.06 -3.22 -13.64
C PRO A 56 -14.38 -4.51 -12.89
N PHE A 57 -13.92 -4.62 -11.65
CA PHE A 57 -14.09 -5.80 -10.82
C PHE A 57 -14.46 -5.41 -9.39
N LYS A 58 -15.06 -6.35 -8.65
CA LYS A 58 -15.44 -6.16 -7.26
C LYS A 58 -14.24 -6.38 -6.35
N MET A 59 -14.02 -5.47 -5.42
CA MET A 59 -13.07 -5.59 -4.32
C MET A 59 -13.86 -5.59 -3.02
N GLN A 60 -13.45 -6.45 -2.09
CA GLN A 60 -13.97 -6.45 -0.73
C GLN A 60 -13.18 -5.41 0.09
N GLY A 61 -13.88 -4.44 0.67
CA GLY A 61 -13.30 -3.46 1.59
C GLY A 61 -13.22 -3.99 3.02
N PHE A 62 -12.66 -3.17 3.91
CA PHE A 62 -12.40 -3.52 5.32
C PHE A 62 -13.64 -3.88 6.15
N ASN A 63 -14.84 -3.44 5.77
CA ASN A 63 -16.09 -3.65 6.51
C ASN A 63 -17.06 -4.60 5.78
N GLU A 64 -16.53 -5.53 4.98
CA GLU A 64 -17.31 -6.41 4.10
C GLU A 64 -18.08 -5.67 2.98
N ALA A 65 -18.05 -4.33 2.95
CA ALA A 65 -18.61 -3.58 1.84
C ALA A 65 -17.82 -3.92 0.58
N THR A 66 -18.56 -4.30 -0.46
CA THR A 66 -17.98 -4.55 -1.77
C THR A 66 -18.05 -3.26 -2.58
N TYR A 67 -16.92 -2.81 -3.12
CA TYR A 67 -16.87 -1.70 -4.06
C TYR A 67 -16.38 -2.16 -5.43
N VAL A 68 -16.76 -1.43 -6.48
CA VAL A 68 -16.31 -1.72 -7.84
C VAL A 68 -15.04 -0.91 -8.11
N CYS A 69 -13.91 -1.60 -8.22
CA CYS A 69 -12.67 -1.00 -8.68
C CYS A 69 -12.75 -0.69 -10.17
N LYS A 70 -12.48 0.56 -10.52
CA LYS A 70 -12.54 1.07 -11.89
C LYS A 70 -11.21 1.65 -12.37
N TYR A 71 -10.23 1.79 -11.48
CA TYR A 71 -9.03 2.55 -11.75
C TYR A 71 -7.77 1.83 -11.25
N LYS A 72 -6.68 2.04 -11.95
CA LYS A 72 -5.34 1.51 -11.65
C LYS A 72 -4.29 2.60 -11.85
N THR A 73 -3.14 2.46 -11.22
CA THR A 73 -1.98 3.30 -11.49
C THR A 73 -0.70 2.48 -11.35
N ASP A 74 0.23 2.68 -12.28
CA ASP A 74 1.56 2.10 -12.20
C ASP A 74 2.48 3.09 -11.48
N LEU A 75 3.03 2.69 -10.33
CA LEU A 75 3.84 3.53 -9.45
C LEU A 75 5.20 2.89 -9.23
N ILE A 76 6.21 3.72 -9.07
CA ILE A 76 7.45 3.32 -8.40
C ILE A 76 7.19 3.48 -6.91
N LEU A 77 7.34 2.38 -6.15
CA LEU A 77 7.29 2.38 -4.69
C LEU A 77 8.72 2.33 -4.15
N GLU A 78 9.03 3.22 -3.24
CA GLU A 78 10.25 3.23 -2.44
C GLU A 78 9.87 2.99 -0.96
N ILE A 79 10.49 2.01 -0.32
CA ILE A 79 10.30 1.67 1.09
C ILE A 79 11.65 1.76 1.80
N ASP A 80 11.68 2.44 2.94
CA ASP A 80 12.83 2.43 3.85
C ASP A 80 12.73 1.22 4.78
N ASP A 81 13.80 0.43 4.83
CA ASP A 81 13.87 -0.79 5.66
C ASP A 81 14.17 -0.51 7.15
N GLY A 82 14.29 0.76 7.52
CA GLY A 82 14.61 1.24 8.86
C GLY A 82 16.08 1.01 9.27
N GLN A 83 16.90 0.48 8.36
CA GLN A 83 18.33 0.22 8.53
C GLN A 83 19.19 1.01 7.52
N GLY A 84 18.57 1.92 6.77
CA GLY A 84 19.24 2.78 5.80
C GLY A 84 19.29 2.20 4.38
N ASN A 85 18.64 1.06 4.12
CA ASN A 85 18.46 0.56 2.77
C ASN A 85 17.09 0.97 2.22
N ILE A 86 17.06 1.31 0.94
CA ILE A 86 15.83 1.64 0.23
C ILE A 86 15.51 0.52 -0.75
N HIS A 87 14.39 -0.16 -0.52
CA HIS A 87 13.80 -1.03 -1.52
C HIS A 87 13.05 -0.18 -2.54
N LYS A 88 13.24 -0.45 -3.83
CA LYS A 88 12.63 0.32 -4.90
C LYS A 88 12.18 -0.58 -6.03
N GLU A 89 10.90 -0.51 -6.36
CA GLU A 89 10.30 -1.34 -7.41
C GLU A 89 9.15 -0.64 -8.11
N LYS A 90 8.74 -1.14 -9.27
CA LYS A 90 7.59 -0.64 -10.02
C LYS A 90 6.44 -1.63 -9.92
N ASN A 91 5.30 -1.16 -9.41
CA ASN A 91 4.11 -1.97 -9.19
C ASN A 91 2.86 -1.33 -9.77
N ARG A 92 1.88 -2.18 -10.11
CA ARG A 92 0.52 -1.75 -10.43
C ARG A 92 -0.32 -1.76 -9.15
N PHE A 93 -0.86 -0.60 -8.82
CA PHE A 93 -1.81 -0.42 -7.72
C PHE A 93 -3.21 -0.24 -8.26
N TYR A 94 -4.19 -0.84 -7.60
CA TYR A 94 -5.60 -0.52 -7.83
C TYR A 94 -6.01 0.67 -6.96
N VAL A 95 -6.81 1.57 -7.51
CA VAL A 95 -7.27 2.75 -6.76
C VAL A 95 -8.57 2.38 -6.05
N GLY A 96 -8.58 2.52 -4.73
CA GLY A 96 -9.73 2.16 -3.89
C GLY A 96 -9.91 3.11 -2.71
N ASP A 97 -11.04 2.97 -2.04
CA ASP A 97 -11.25 3.59 -0.73
C ASP A 97 -10.77 2.62 0.36
N ILE A 98 -9.65 2.98 0.98
CA ILE A 98 -8.97 2.18 2.02
C ILE A 98 -8.87 2.97 3.34
N GLY A 99 -9.81 3.89 3.58
CA GLY A 99 -9.87 4.67 4.81
C GLY A 99 -8.71 5.66 4.93
N ASN A 100 -7.98 5.61 6.05
CA ASN A 100 -6.92 6.58 6.37
C ASN A 100 -5.52 6.16 5.91
N THR A 101 -5.37 4.93 5.43
CA THR A 101 -4.10 4.41 4.91
C THR A 101 -3.91 4.87 3.47
N ASP A 102 -2.66 5.20 3.10
CA ASP A 102 -2.35 5.69 1.74
C ASP A 102 -2.14 4.54 0.76
N VAL A 103 -1.41 3.50 1.17
CA VAL A 103 -1.07 2.31 0.36
C VAL A 103 -1.25 1.04 1.20
N VAL A 104 -1.80 -0.02 0.60
CA VAL A 104 -1.81 -1.37 1.15
C VAL A 104 -0.95 -2.28 0.28
N LEU A 105 -0.04 -3.01 0.92
CA LEU A 105 0.65 -4.16 0.33
C LEU A 105 0.05 -5.44 0.90
N GLY A 106 -0.72 -6.12 0.04
CA GLY A 106 -1.38 -7.36 0.39
C GLY A 106 -0.48 -8.59 0.27
N THR A 107 -1.12 -9.74 0.44
CA THR A 107 -0.49 -11.07 0.44
C THR A 107 0.30 -11.38 -0.82
N ASP A 108 -0.12 -10.90 -2.00
CA ASP A 108 0.59 -11.14 -3.26
C ASP A 108 2.03 -10.59 -3.20
N TRP A 109 2.17 -9.36 -2.70
CA TRP A 109 3.47 -8.72 -2.54
C TRP A 109 4.30 -9.37 -1.43
N LEU A 110 3.64 -9.76 -0.34
CA LEU A 110 4.27 -10.45 0.80
C LEU A 110 4.81 -11.83 0.44
N ILE A 111 4.10 -12.60 -0.37
CA ILE A 111 4.56 -13.91 -0.84
C ILE A 111 5.74 -13.74 -1.80
N GLU A 112 5.66 -12.76 -2.69
CA GLU A 112 6.72 -12.50 -3.68
C GLU A 112 8.04 -12.09 -3.01
N HIS A 113 7.98 -11.20 -2.01
CA HIS A 113 9.17 -10.62 -1.40
C HIS A 113 9.58 -11.28 -0.07
N ASN A 114 8.69 -12.03 0.57
CA ASN A 114 8.88 -12.72 1.84
C ASN A 114 9.73 -11.93 2.88
N PRO A 115 9.37 -10.67 3.20
CA PRO A 115 10.22 -9.82 4.00
C PRO A 115 10.27 -10.23 5.47
N GLU A 116 11.37 -9.91 6.14
CA GLU A 116 11.47 -9.98 7.60
C GLU A 116 10.78 -8.75 8.21
N ILE A 117 9.78 -8.97 9.08
CA ILE A 117 9.06 -7.88 9.78
C ILE A 117 9.50 -7.85 11.24
N ASP A 118 10.07 -6.71 11.67
CA ASP A 118 10.28 -6.44 13.09
C ASP A 118 9.08 -5.68 13.65
N TRP A 119 8.16 -6.44 14.23
CA TRP A 119 6.93 -5.94 14.85
C TRP A 119 7.16 -5.03 16.05
N LYS A 120 8.33 -5.09 16.70
CA LYS A 120 8.64 -4.21 17.84
C LYS A 120 9.18 -2.87 17.38
N ARG A 121 9.97 -2.88 16.29
CA ARG A 121 10.57 -1.67 15.71
C ARG A 121 9.73 -1.02 14.63
N TYR A 122 8.68 -1.70 14.14
CA TYR A 122 7.86 -1.27 13.01
C TYR A 122 8.71 -1.06 11.75
N THR A 123 9.62 -2.00 11.49
CA THR A 123 10.50 -1.99 10.31
C THR A 123 10.29 -3.25 9.48
N ILE A 124 10.57 -3.15 8.19
CA ILE A 124 10.56 -4.26 7.25
C ILE A 124 11.97 -4.41 6.68
N LYS A 125 12.42 -5.63 6.41
CA LYS A 125 13.69 -5.88 5.73
C LYS A 125 13.46 -6.83 4.58
N MET A 126 13.89 -6.43 3.39
CA MET A 126 13.77 -7.24 2.18
C MET A 126 14.82 -8.34 2.19
N THR A 127 14.46 -9.55 1.73
CA THR A 127 15.36 -10.71 1.62
C THR A 127 16.08 -10.75 0.29
#